data_AF-A0A943KH55-F1
#
_entry.id   AF-A0A943KH55-F1
#
_cell.length_a   1.000
_cell.length_b   1.000
_cell.length_c   1.000
_cell.angle_alpha   90.00
_cell.angle_beta   90.00
_cell.angle_gamma   90.00
#
_symmetry.space_group_name_H-M   'P 1'
#
loop_
_entity.id
_entity.type
_entity.pdbx_description
1 polymer ?
#
loop_
_entity_poly.entity_id
_entity_poly.type
_entity_poly.pdbx_seq_one_letter_code
_entity_poly.pdbx_strand_id
1 'polypeptide(L)'
;MGQNNLIPNGSKLSLIQNIKRDYKTTDIQPNFPRNHKRKNLKDLWNSFMVQGCEFSTNDIPLCPSTINEFPKSIITYSEAKAFFYKEIKSSKDFHNESFVCFYEDDQNFDGPNGIWNHPKKAYEILKHFEGIIAPDFSTYFDFPKPLKIYNLYKMNAFGYWYGQICNKKVIVNARWDFVDSFDYCFDGIKDGDIVSIGILASGLKHKENQVLFKQGLEHLISNKSIKKFIFYGSGNYDFLKEFFNNPNLEIREYECRTYRAYRRKLNKKKKKPKSHFSKEERELIDEVKARGDKISEKDVVFITKDKNGKIVWLEKGHSASEGKLPSGLVHIKHRHSSQFNDKGIPNNLISKVIKKAVKEAKIVGTSGKNRDVYETKVNGRVVHIAITISDNGYIVGAHPTSTWKEKK
;
A
#
# COMPACT_ATOMS: atom_id res chain seq x y z
N MET A 1 79.28 -40.69 -20.27
CA MET A 1 78.05 -40.42 -21.03
C MET A 1 76.89 -41.10 -20.30
N GLY A 2 76.22 -40.38 -19.40
CA GLY A 2 75.10 -40.91 -18.61
C GLY A 2 73.78 -40.47 -19.24
N GLN A 3 72.90 -41.43 -19.55
CA GLN A 3 71.58 -41.20 -20.13
C GLN A 3 70.62 -40.62 -19.09
N ASN A 4 70.09 -39.43 -19.35
CA ASN A 4 68.94 -38.88 -18.63
C ASN A 4 67.64 -39.44 -19.27
N ASN A 5 67.02 -40.43 -18.62
CA ASN A 5 65.65 -40.83 -18.93
C ASN A 5 64.68 -39.91 -18.19
N LEU A 6 64.07 -38.98 -18.93
CA LEU A 6 62.88 -38.24 -18.53
C LEU A 6 61.69 -39.20 -18.50
N ILE A 7 61.11 -39.43 -17.32
CA ILE A 7 59.84 -40.13 -17.16
C ILE A 7 58.70 -39.17 -17.59
N PRO A 8 57.74 -39.55 -18.44
CA PRO A 8 56.71 -38.64 -18.92
C PRO A 8 55.70 -38.28 -17.82
N ASN A 9 55.43 -36.98 -17.65
CA ASN A 9 54.38 -36.41 -16.78
C ASN A 9 52.93 -36.70 -17.26
N GLY A 10 52.70 -37.81 -17.97
CA GLY A 10 51.46 -38.08 -18.70
C GLY A 10 50.36 -38.82 -17.94
N SER A 11 50.60 -39.34 -16.72
CA SER A 11 49.66 -40.31 -16.09
C SER A 11 48.79 -39.76 -14.96
N LYS A 12 49.00 -38.53 -14.47
CA LYS A 12 48.17 -37.93 -13.39
C LYS A 12 47.05 -37.02 -13.87
N LEU A 13 47.21 -36.37 -15.03
CA LEU A 13 46.19 -35.46 -15.57
C LEU A 13 44.98 -36.22 -16.14
N SER A 14 45.19 -37.39 -16.74
CA SER A 14 44.12 -38.24 -17.27
C SER A 14 43.23 -38.85 -16.19
N LEU A 15 43.72 -38.99 -14.96
CA LEU A 15 42.93 -39.53 -13.83
C LEU A 15 41.93 -38.52 -13.26
N ILE A 16 42.15 -37.22 -13.46
CA ILE A 16 41.33 -36.13 -12.90
C ILE A 16 40.18 -35.76 -13.85
N GLN A 17 40.35 -35.95 -15.16
CA GLN A 17 39.37 -35.53 -16.18
C GLN A 17 38.02 -36.27 -16.11
N ASN A 18 37.94 -37.41 -15.41
CA ASN A 18 36.71 -38.21 -15.27
C ASN A 18 36.08 -38.15 -13.87
N ILE A 19 36.53 -37.26 -12.98
CA ILE A 19 35.92 -37.11 -11.66
C ILE A 19 34.67 -36.23 -11.80
N LYS A 20 33.49 -36.87 -11.91
CA LYS A 20 32.23 -36.17 -11.66
C LYS A 20 32.18 -35.75 -10.20
N ARG A 21 31.94 -34.46 -9.93
CA ARG A 21 31.67 -33.97 -8.58
C ARG A 21 30.32 -34.50 -8.15
N ASP A 22 30.32 -35.54 -7.32
CA ASP A 22 29.12 -36.04 -6.67
C ASP A 22 29.04 -35.42 -5.27
N TYR A 23 28.12 -34.47 -5.09
CA TYR A 23 27.93 -33.73 -3.84
C TYR A 23 27.02 -34.46 -2.84
N LYS A 24 26.56 -35.69 -3.15
CA LYS A 24 25.53 -36.38 -2.36
C LYS A 24 26.00 -37.11 -1.11
N THR A 25 27.29 -37.13 -0.79
CA THR A 25 27.76 -37.86 0.39
C THR A 25 28.83 -37.08 1.16
N THR A 26 28.66 -37.00 2.48
CA THR A 26 29.75 -36.70 3.42
C THR A 26 30.86 -37.76 3.40
N ASP A 27 30.71 -38.81 2.60
CA ASP A 27 31.75 -39.78 2.33
C ASP A 27 32.77 -39.22 1.35
N ILE A 28 33.99 -39.20 1.85
CA ILE A 28 35.22 -38.80 1.19
C ILE A 28 35.34 -39.59 -0.12
N GLN A 29 35.07 -38.92 -1.25
CA GLN A 29 35.45 -39.42 -2.57
C GLN A 29 36.97 -39.72 -2.54
N PRO A 30 37.40 -40.97 -2.81
CA PRO A 30 38.75 -41.45 -2.43
C PRO A 30 39.92 -40.76 -3.14
N ASN A 31 39.64 -39.91 -4.15
CA ASN A 31 40.66 -39.25 -4.96
C ASN A 31 40.68 -37.71 -4.84
N PHE A 32 39.88 -37.09 -3.95
CA PHE A 32 40.07 -35.67 -3.64
C PHE A 32 41.21 -35.48 -2.64
N PRO A 33 42.07 -34.45 -2.79
CA PRO A 33 43.11 -34.16 -1.81
C PRO A 33 42.47 -34.00 -0.43
N ARG A 34 42.94 -34.77 0.56
CA ARG A 34 42.44 -34.70 1.93
C ARG A 34 42.57 -33.26 2.42
N ASN A 35 41.44 -32.60 2.68
CA ASN A 35 41.45 -31.30 3.34
C ASN A 35 41.89 -31.49 4.79
N HIS A 36 43.17 -31.22 5.10
CA HIS A 36 43.62 -31.12 6.48
C HIS A 36 42.86 -29.99 7.17
N LYS A 37 42.04 -30.32 8.20
CA LYS A 37 41.37 -29.32 9.05
C LYS A 37 42.44 -28.48 9.75
N ARG A 38 42.72 -27.29 9.21
CA ARG A 38 43.60 -26.31 9.83
C ARG A 38 42.92 -25.75 11.08
N LYS A 39 43.61 -25.77 12.23
CA LYS A 39 43.15 -25.07 13.44
C LYS A 39 42.93 -23.59 13.11
N ASN A 40 41.85 -22.99 13.61
CA ASN A 40 41.46 -21.58 13.44
C ASN A 40 40.93 -21.14 12.06
N LEU A 41 40.52 -22.06 11.19
CA LEU A 41 39.84 -21.67 9.94
C LEU A 41 38.45 -21.10 10.27
N LYS A 42 38.20 -19.83 9.92
CA LYS A 42 36.87 -19.21 10.02
C LYS A 42 36.06 -19.56 8.78
N ASP A 43 34.78 -19.89 8.96
CA ASP A 43 33.85 -20.06 7.85
C ASP A 43 33.45 -18.69 7.31
N LEU A 44 34.11 -18.25 6.23
CA LEU A 44 33.83 -16.99 5.55
C LEU A 44 32.70 -17.11 4.53
N TRP A 45 32.29 -18.35 4.19
CA TRP A 45 31.39 -18.65 3.08
C TRP A 45 30.02 -19.14 3.55
N ASN A 46 29.79 -19.16 4.86
CA ASN A 46 28.61 -19.71 5.50
C ASN A 46 28.32 -21.16 5.09
N SER A 47 29.36 -21.97 4.91
CA SER A 47 29.23 -23.41 4.58
C SER A 47 28.37 -24.19 5.58
N PHE A 48 28.30 -23.74 6.84
CA PHE A 48 27.40 -24.32 7.84
C PHE A 48 25.91 -24.25 7.43
N MET A 49 25.53 -23.30 6.56
CA MET A 49 24.14 -23.14 6.13
C MET A 49 23.66 -24.29 5.26
N VAL A 50 24.55 -24.98 4.56
CA VAL A 50 24.22 -26.02 3.57
C VAL A 50 24.65 -27.41 4.05
N GLN A 51 24.89 -27.57 5.35
CA GLN A 51 25.28 -28.85 5.92
C GLN A 51 24.16 -29.89 5.69
N GLY A 52 24.51 -30.97 4.97
CA GLY A 52 23.57 -32.03 4.61
C GLY A 52 22.57 -31.66 3.50
N CYS A 53 22.74 -30.49 2.87
CA CYS A 53 21.88 -30.06 1.76
C CYS A 53 22.22 -30.83 0.48
N GLU A 54 21.20 -31.22 -0.27
CA GLU A 54 21.36 -31.67 -1.66
C GLU A 54 21.53 -30.47 -2.58
N PHE A 55 22.28 -30.64 -3.67
CA PHE A 55 22.54 -29.59 -4.65
C PHE A 55 21.99 -30.00 -6.03
N SER A 56 21.58 -29.00 -6.79
CA SER A 56 21.25 -29.16 -8.21
C SER A 56 22.51 -29.33 -9.07
N THR A 57 22.32 -29.58 -10.36
CA THR A 57 23.41 -29.62 -11.34
C THR A 57 24.15 -28.30 -11.53
N ASN A 58 23.55 -27.18 -11.12
CA ASN A 58 24.17 -25.85 -11.16
C ASN A 58 24.76 -25.43 -9.79
N ASP A 59 24.98 -26.38 -8.88
CA ASP A 59 25.49 -26.14 -7.52
C ASP A 59 24.59 -25.21 -6.68
N ILE A 60 23.28 -25.22 -6.95
CA ILE A 60 22.28 -24.49 -6.14
C ILE A 60 21.76 -25.40 -5.02
N PRO A 61 21.79 -24.98 -3.75
CA PRO A 61 21.22 -25.75 -2.65
C PRO A 61 19.72 -25.96 -2.86
N LEU A 62 19.22 -27.17 -2.62
CA LEU A 62 17.78 -27.42 -2.59
C LEU A 62 17.20 -26.85 -1.30
N CYS A 63 16.30 -25.87 -1.43
CA CYS A 63 15.62 -25.23 -0.33
C CYS A 63 14.11 -25.41 -0.54
N PRO A 64 13.50 -26.54 -0.15
CA PRO A 64 12.06 -26.71 -0.28
C PRO A 64 11.29 -25.91 0.77
N SER A 65 10.00 -25.67 0.51
CA SER A 65 9.10 -25.12 1.51
C SER A 65 8.93 -26.13 2.64
N THR A 66 8.92 -25.66 3.88
CA THR A 66 8.68 -26.53 5.05
C THR A 66 7.21 -26.58 5.45
N ILE A 67 6.36 -25.84 4.75
CA ILE A 67 4.90 -25.79 4.94
C ILE A 67 4.18 -25.78 3.60
N ASN A 68 2.89 -26.12 3.61
CA ASN A 68 2.03 -26.16 2.42
C ASN A 68 0.78 -25.25 2.55
N GLU A 69 0.71 -24.46 3.61
CA GLU A 69 -0.38 -23.53 3.92
C GLU A 69 0.04 -22.09 3.62
N PHE A 70 -0.94 -21.26 3.27
CA PHE A 70 -0.71 -19.84 3.04
C PHE A 70 -0.55 -19.09 4.38
N PRO A 71 0.42 -18.17 4.49
CA PRO A 71 0.66 -17.43 5.71
C PRO A 71 -0.50 -16.49 6.04
N LYS A 72 -0.72 -16.19 7.33
CA LYS A 72 -1.78 -15.24 7.74
C LYS A 72 -1.50 -13.81 7.25
N SER A 73 -0.24 -13.39 7.33
CA SER A 73 0.24 -12.10 6.88
C SER A 73 1.70 -12.18 6.46
N ILE A 74 2.12 -11.24 5.60
CA ILE A 74 3.52 -11.09 5.18
C ILE A 74 3.93 -9.63 5.43
N ILE A 75 5.12 -9.47 6.03
CA ILE A 75 5.76 -8.17 6.28
C ILE A 75 7.20 -8.21 5.75
N THR A 76 7.80 -7.06 5.44
CA THR A 76 9.21 -7.03 5.01
C THR A 76 10.16 -7.18 6.20
N TYR A 77 11.41 -7.55 5.92
CA TYR A 77 12.48 -7.66 6.93
C TYR A 77 12.69 -6.34 7.69
N SER A 78 12.63 -5.19 7.02
CA SER A 78 12.67 -3.88 7.68
C SER A 78 11.51 -3.66 8.66
N GLU A 79 10.30 -4.11 8.32
CA GLU A 79 9.15 -4.05 9.24
C GLU A 79 9.35 -4.98 10.44
N ALA A 80 9.83 -6.21 10.19
CA ALA A 80 10.13 -7.20 11.21
C ALA A 80 11.19 -6.69 12.20
N LYS A 81 12.28 -6.09 11.70
CA LYS A 81 13.31 -5.45 12.53
C LYS A 81 12.72 -4.33 13.41
N ALA A 82 11.93 -3.44 12.82
CA ALA A 82 11.33 -2.34 13.55
C ALA A 82 10.38 -2.85 14.65
N PHE A 83 9.60 -3.88 14.34
CA PHE A 83 8.72 -4.53 15.31
C PHE A 83 9.52 -5.20 16.45
N PHE A 84 10.56 -5.98 16.10
CA PHE A 84 11.42 -6.64 17.07
C PHE A 84 12.05 -5.67 18.08
N TYR A 85 12.70 -4.60 17.61
CA TYR A 85 13.36 -3.65 18.52
C TYR A 85 12.39 -2.86 19.40
N LYS A 86 11.12 -2.79 19.00
CA LYS A 86 10.05 -2.22 19.81
C LYS A 86 9.59 -3.21 20.88
N GLU A 87 9.24 -4.43 20.49
CA GLU A 87 8.58 -5.40 21.38
C GLU A 87 9.55 -6.13 22.31
N ILE A 88 10.81 -6.35 21.92
CA ILE A 88 11.81 -7.04 22.75
C ILE A 88 12.11 -6.30 24.07
N LYS A 89 11.79 -5.01 24.14
CA LYS A 89 11.89 -4.20 25.36
C LYS A 89 10.82 -4.56 26.38
N SER A 90 9.68 -5.08 25.92
CA SER A 90 8.51 -5.39 26.74
C SER A 90 8.44 -6.88 27.07
N SER A 91 8.68 -7.76 26.10
CA SER A 91 8.67 -9.21 26.28
C SER A 91 9.82 -9.82 25.49
N LYS A 92 10.62 -10.69 26.13
CA LYS A 92 11.76 -11.35 25.49
C LYS A 92 11.35 -12.55 24.62
N ASP A 93 10.10 -12.97 24.73
CA ASP A 93 9.52 -14.19 24.17
C ASP A 93 8.30 -13.92 23.29
N PHE A 94 8.09 -12.66 22.88
CA PHE A 94 6.97 -12.29 22.02
C PHE A 94 6.99 -13.09 20.71
N HIS A 95 5.79 -13.35 20.18
CA HIS A 95 5.59 -14.03 18.91
C HIS A 95 4.71 -13.20 17.99
N ASN A 96 5.03 -13.19 16.69
CA ASN A 96 4.26 -12.54 15.65
C ASN A 96 3.91 -13.55 14.55
N GLU A 97 2.61 -13.69 14.25
CA GLU A 97 2.09 -14.66 13.28
C GLU A 97 2.41 -14.32 11.80
N SER A 98 3.14 -13.24 11.53
CA SER A 98 3.52 -12.85 10.18
C SER A 98 4.72 -13.64 9.67
N PHE A 99 4.71 -13.92 8.37
CA PHE A 99 5.91 -14.33 7.65
C PHE A 99 6.73 -13.10 7.26
N VAL A 100 8.06 -13.25 7.29
CA VAL A 100 8.99 -12.18 6.89
C VAL A 100 9.48 -12.42 5.47
N CYS A 101 9.27 -11.47 4.56
CA CYS A 101 9.80 -11.49 3.20
C CYS A 101 10.94 -10.49 3.01
N PHE A 102 11.70 -10.66 1.93
CA PHE A 102 12.86 -9.83 1.59
C PHE A 102 12.65 -9.03 0.29
N TYR A 103 11.39 -8.82 -0.12
CA TYR A 103 11.00 -8.00 -1.27
C TYR A 103 11.20 -6.50 -1.01
N GLU A 104 12.44 -6.10 -0.81
CA GLU A 104 12.94 -4.74 -0.57
C GLU A 104 14.39 -4.63 -1.08
N ASP A 105 14.94 -3.42 -1.14
CA ASP A 105 16.30 -3.23 -1.65
C ASP A 105 17.34 -4.03 -0.83
N ASP A 106 18.27 -4.71 -1.52
CA ASP A 106 19.31 -5.56 -0.91
C ASP A 106 20.04 -4.85 0.26
N GLN A 107 20.30 -3.55 0.16
CA GLN A 107 20.97 -2.78 1.22
C GLN A 107 20.26 -2.83 2.59
N ASN A 108 18.93 -3.02 2.60
CA ASN A 108 18.13 -3.02 3.83
C ASN A 108 18.29 -4.32 4.63
N PHE A 109 18.57 -5.44 3.94
CA PHE A 109 18.69 -6.76 4.57
C PHE A 109 20.08 -7.38 4.45
N ASP A 110 20.86 -7.07 3.40
CA ASP A 110 22.21 -7.58 3.14
C ASP A 110 23.30 -6.50 3.03
N GLY A 111 23.15 -5.38 3.74
CA GLY A 111 24.23 -4.40 3.90
C GLY A 111 25.45 -4.96 4.70
N PRO A 112 26.38 -4.11 5.17
CA PRO A 112 27.55 -4.56 5.93
C PRO A 112 27.22 -5.43 7.17
N ASN A 113 26.09 -5.14 7.81
CA ASN A 113 25.55 -5.90 8.94
C ASN A 113 24.40 -6.85 8.56
N GLY A 114 24.39 -7.26 7.29
CA GLY A 114 23.31 -7.97 6.63
C GLY A 114 23.21 -9.46 6.98
N ILE A 115 22.17 -10.10 6.45
CA ILE A 115 21.85 -11.50 6.73
C ILE A 115 22.95 -12.47 6.26
N TRP A 116 23.70 -12.15 5.19
CA TRP A 116 24.76 -13.02 4.73
C TRP A 116 26.01 -12.93 5.60
N ASN A 117 26.41 -11.72 5.98
CA ASN A 117 27.61 -11.50 6.80
C ASN A 117 27.36 -11.79 8.30
N HIS A 118 26.11 -11.64 8.76
CA HIS A 118 25.73 -11.82 10.16
C HIS A 118 24.43 -12.64 10.32
N PRO A 119 24.39 -13.87 9.80
CA PRO A 119 23.16 -14.68 9.77
C PRO A 119 22.60 -14.98 11.16
N LYS A 120 23.47 -15.22 12.15
CA LYS A 120 23.05 -15.42 13.54
C LYS A 120 22.35 -14.20 14.13
N LYS A 121 22.78 -12.97 13.78
CA LYS A 121 22.10 -11.74 14.23
C LYS A 121 20.73 -11.60 13.57
N ALA A 122 20.63 -11.97 12.29
CA ALA A 122 19.34 -12.00 11.59
C ALA A 122 18.38 -13.03 12.22
N TYR A 123 18.88 -14.21 12.57
CA TYR A 123 18.10 -15.25 13.24
C TYR A 123 17.53 -14.80 14.59
N GLU A 124 18.30 -14.06 15.39
CA GLU A 124 17.81 -13.51 16.67
C GLU A 124 16.56 -12.65 16.51
N ILE A 125 16.38 -12.01 15.35
CA ILE A 125 15.19 -11.23 15.00
C ILE A 125 14.12 -12.14 14.42
N LEU A 126 14.48 -12.93 13.40
CA LEU A 126 13.55 -13.72 12.60
C LEU A 126 12.86 -14.84 13.42
N LYS A 127 13.48 -15.34 14.49
CA LYS A 127 12.91 -16.45 15.29
C LYS A 127 11.61 -16.09 16.04
N HIS A 128 11.30 -14.80 16.16
CA HIS A 128 10.07 -14.25 16.78
C HIS A 128 8.88 -14.17 15.82
N PHE A 129 9.08 -14.54 14.56
CA PHE A 129 8.05 -14.52 13.53
C PHE A 129 7.68 -15.94 13.13
N GLU A 130 6.47 -16.11 12.59
CA GLU A 130 5.92 -17.43 12.23
C GLU A 130 6.82 -18.19 11.25
N GLY A 131 7.44 -17.48 10.32
CA GLY A 131 8.37 -18.03 9.35
C GLY A 131 8.93 -16.96 8.43
N ILE A 132 9.65 -17.41 7.40
CA ILE A 132 10.18 -16.52 6.36
C ILE A 132 9.76 -16.97 4.97
N ILE A 133 9.72 -16.02 4.05
CA ILE A 133 9.97 -16.30 2.64
C ILE A 133 11.49 -16.32 2.48
N ALA A 134 12.03 -17.30 1.74
CA ALA A 134 13.47 -17.34 1.46
C ALA A 134 13.97 -15.97 0.93
N PRO A 135 15.18 -15.52 1.31
CA PRO A 135 15.66 -14.19 0.92
C PRO A 135 15.67 -13.98 -0.59
N ASP A 136 15.50 -12.72 -1.01
CA ASP A 136 15.30 -12.34 -2.42
C ASP A 136 16.45 -11.43 -2.90
N PHE A 137 17.68 -11.98 -2.96
CA PHE A 137 18.86 -11.25 -3.43
C PHE A 137 18.74 -10.78 -4.89
N SER A 138 19.30 -9.64 -5.22
CA SER A 138 19.14 -9.10 -6.56
C SER A 138 19.86 -9.90 -7.65
N THR A 139 19.17 -10.22 -8.75
CA THR A 139 19.73 -10.86 -9.96
C THR A 139 19.47 -9.98 -11.18
N TYR A 140 19.84 -8.70 -11.10
CA TYR A 140 19.56 -7.72 -12.16
C TYR A 140 20.02 -8.22 -13.54
N PHE A 141 19.33 -7.79 -14.60
CA PHE A 141 19.60 -8.22 -15.97
C PHE A 141 21.07 -8.05 -16.38
N ASP A 142 21.70 -6.96 -15.96
CA ASP A 142 23.08 -6.57 -16.26
C ASP A 142 24.13 -7.27 -15.39
N PHE A 143 23.72 -8.09 -14.41
CA PHE A 143 24.68 -8.85 -13.61
C PHE A 143 25.33 -9.96 -14.45
N PRO A 144 26.63 -10.24 -14.27
CA PRO A 144 27.25 -11.39 -14.91
C PRO A 144 26.70 -12.69 -14.30
N LYS A 145 26.55 -13.74 -15.11
CA LYS A 145 26.01 -15.05 -14.69
C LYS A 145 26.60 -15.59 -13.37
N PRO A 146 27.93 -15.52 -13.10
CA PRO A 146 28.48 -15.98 -11.82
C PRO A 146 27.91 -15.26 -10.60
N LEU A 147 27.64 -13.96 -10.71
CA LEU A 147 27.05 -13.18 -9.61
C LEU A 147 25.58 -13.54 -9.40
N LYS A 148 24.84 -13.78 -10.50
CA LYS A 148 23.45 -14.25 -10.43
C LYS A 148 23.34 -15.61 -9.76
N ILE A 149 24.20 -16.56 -10.14
CA ILE A 149 24.30 -17.89 -9.50
C ILE A 149 24.67 -17.75 -8.03
N TYR A 150 25.66 -16.91 -7.69
CA TYR A 150 26.05 -16.69 -6.30
C TYR A 150 24.89 -16.11 -5.46
N ASN A 151 24.15 -15.14 -5.99
CA ASN A 151 23.01 -14.58 -5.29
C ASN A 151 21.90 -15.62 -5.11
N LEU A 152 21.60 -16.44 -6.13
CA LEU A 152 20.66 -17.55 -6.00
C LEU A 152 21.12 -18.60 -4.97
N TYR A 153 22.42 -18.91 -4.93
CA TYR A 153 23.01 -19.75 -3.90
C TYR A 153 22.73 -19.16 -2.51
N LYS A 154 22.98 -17.86 -2.31
CA LYS A 154 22.72 -17.20 -1.01
C LYS A 154 21.25 -17.31 -0.59
N MET A 155 20.31 -17.13 -1.52
CA MET A 155 18.86 -17.25 -1.25
C MET A 155 18.53 -18.62 -0.66
N ASN A 156 18.94 -19.67 -1.38
CA ASN A 156 18.59 -21.04 -1.06
C ASN A 156 19.39 -21.57 0.14
N ALA A 157 20.67 -21.21 0.27
CA ALA A 157 21.47 -21.57 1.43
C ALA A 157 20.87 -21.01 2.73
N PHE A 158 20.49 -19.73 2.73
CA PHE A 158 19.88 -19.12 3.91
C PHE A 158 18.50 -19.73 4.20
N GLY A 159 17.68 -19.96 3.17
CA GLY A 159 16.38 -20.60 3.31
C GLY A 159 16.49 -22.03 3.87
N TYR A 160 17.38 -22.86 3.32
CA TYR A 160 17.64 -24.22 3.80
C TYR A 160 18.14 -24.20 5.24
N TRP A 161 19.10 -23.33 5.56
CA TRP A 161 19.60 -23.19 6.92
C TRP A 161 18.48 -22.84 7.91
N TYR A 162 17.68 -21.82 7.61
CA TYR A 162 16.60 -21.40 8.48
C TYR A 162 15.52 -22.48 8.61
N GLY A 163 15.16 -23.13 7.51
CA GLY A 163 14.12 -24.16 7.47
C GLY A 163 14.55 -25.48 8.12
N GLN A 164 15.61 -26.08 7.58
CA GLN A 164 16.02 -27.46 7.90
C GLN A 164 16.94 -27.52 9.11
N ILE A 165 17.93 -26.63 9.20
CA ILE A 165 18.92 -26.67 10.29
C ILE A 165 18.38 -25.99 11.55
N CYS A 166 17.70 -24.85 11.41
CA CYS A 166 17.10 -24.15 12.53
C CYS A 166 15.67 -24.62 12.88
N ASN A 167 15.11 -25.56 12.13
CA ASN A 167 13.77 -26.12 12.31
C ASN A 167 12.67 -25.03 12.38
N LYS A 168 12.60 -24.18 11.35
CA LYS A 168 11.63 -23.08 11.24
C LYS A 168 10.82 -23.17 9.95
N LYS A 169 9.76 -22.36 9.88
CA LYS A 169 8.88 -22.31 8.69
C LYS A 169 9.52 -21.47 7.59
N VAL A 170 9.62 -22.04 6.39
CA VAL A 170 10.14 -21.40 5.18
C VAL A 170 9.18 -21.66 4.03
N ILE A 171 8.90 -20.61 3.28
CA ILE A 171 8.30 -20.66 1.94
C ILE A 171 9.38 -20.25 0.94
N VAL A 172 9.49 -20.98 -0.16
CA VAL A 172 10.52 -20.70 -1.17
C VAL A 172 10.21 -19.44 -1.96
N ASN A 173 11.26 -18.78 -2.40
CA ASN A 173 11.17 -17.61 -3.28
C ASN A 173 11.54 -18.04 -4.70
N ALA A 174 10.72 -17.63 -5.67
CA ALA A 174 11.09 -17.70 -7.08
C ALA A 174 11.49 -16.33 -7.60
N ARG A 175 12.63 -16.30 -8.28
CA ARG A 175 13.15 -15.13 -8.97
C ARG A 175 13.84 -15.60 -10.24
N TRP A 176 13.55 -14.91 -11.32
CA TRP A 176 14.17 -15.08 -12.62
C TRP A 176 14.44 -13.70 -13.22
N ASP A 177 15.25 -13.65 -14.26
CA ASP A 177 15.49 -12.43 -15.03
C ASP A 177 14.99 -12.60 -16.48
N PHE A 178 15.74 -13.31 -17.31
CA PHE A 178 15.53 -13.56 -18.73
C PHE A 178 15.65 -15.07 -18.99
N VAL A 179 15.41 -15.48 -20.23
CA VAL A 179 15.36 -16.90 -20.62
C VAL A 179 16.66 -17.67 -20.38
N ASP A 180 17.80 -16.98 -20.30
CA ASP A 180 19.11 -17.58 -20.01
C ASP A 180 19.30 -17.95 -18.52
N SER A 181 18.39 -17.52 -17.64
CA SER A 181 18.35 -17.97 -16.24
C SER A 181 17.58 -19.25 -16.01
N PHE A 182 16.73 -19.65 -16.95
CA PHE A 182 15.77 -20.75 -16.76
C PHE A 182 16.44 -22.09 -16.43
N ASP A 183 17.67 -22.29 -16.91
CA ASP A 183 18.47 -23.48 -16.61
C ASP A 183 18.86 -23.62 -15.13
N TYR A 184 18.76 -22.57 -14.31
CA TYR A 184 19.20 -22.59 -12.91
C TYR A 184 18.29 -21.87 -11.91
N CYS A 185 17.46 -20.91 -12.35
CA CYS A 185 16.76 -19.98 -11.45
C CYS A 185 15.70 -20.65 -10.55
N PHE A 186 15.26 -21.86 -10.90
CA PHE A 186 14.29 -22.64 -10.13
C PHE A 186 14.89 -23.92 -9.52
N ASP A 187 16.21 -24.08 -9.55
CA ASP A 187 16.88 -25.30 -9.10
C ASP A 187 16.60 -25.62 -7.64
N GLY A 188 16.55 -24.61 -6.77
CA GLY A 188 16.32 -24.77 -5.34
C GLY A 188 14.88 -25.17 -4.97
N ILE A 189 13.94 -25.11 -5.92
CA ILE A 189 12.50 -25.33 -5.71
C ILE A 189 12.15 -26.79 -6.01
N LYS A 190 11.41 -27.45 -5.10
CA LYS A 190 10.90 -28.81 -5.27
C LYS A 190 9.45 -28.82 -5.77
N ASP A 191 9.07 -29.93 -6.40
CA ASP A 191 7.68 -30.16 -6.81
C ASP A 191 6.73 -30.10 -5.62
N GLY A 192 5.56 -29.49 -5.83
CA GLY A 192 4.54 -29.31 -4.80
C GLY A 192 4.81 -28.21 -3.78
N ASP A 193 5.95 -27.51 -3.86
CA ASP A 193 6.23 -26.35 -3.01
C ASP A 193 5.14 -25.26 -3.17
N ILE A 194 4.92 -24.50 -2.09
CA ILE A 194 4.30 -23.18 -2.18
C ILE A 194 5.37 -22.17 -2.56
N VAL A 195 5.17 -21.41 -3.64
CA VAL A 195 6.20 -20.51 -4.18
C VAL A 195 5.78 -19.06 -4.04
N SER A 196 6.63 -18.23 -3.44
CA SER A 196 6.42 -16.79 -3.33
C SER A 196 7.17 -16.01 -4.41
N ILE A 197 6.52 -14.99 -4.97
CA ILE A 197 7.04 -14.11 -6.02
C ILE A 197 6.76 -12.65 -5.67
N GLY A 198 7.78 -11.79 -5.77
CA GLY A 198 7.69 -10.35 -5.52
C GLY A 198 7.22 -9.59 -6.76
N ILE A 199 5.96 -9.16 -6.80
CA ILE A 199 5.37 -8.49 -7.97
C ILE A 199 5.85 -7.05 -8.15
N LEU A 200 6.05 -6.33 -7.04
CA LEU A 200 6.40 -4.90 -7.09
C LEU A 200 7.79 -4.67 -7.70
N ALA A 201 8.76 -5.50 -7.35
CA ALA A 201 10.14 -5.36 -7.79
C ALA A 201 10.36 -5.74 -9.27
N SER A 202 9.44 -6.52 -9.87
CA SER A 202 9.51 -6.92 -11.28
C SER A 202 9.23 -5.79 -12.28
N GLY A 203 8.85 -4.59 -11.80
CA GLY A 203 8.70 -3.43 -12.68
C GLY A 203 7.62 -3.58 -13.75
N LEU A 204 6.55 -4.34 -13.47
CA LEU A 204 5.48 -4.71 -14.42
C LEU A 204 4.66 -3.53 -14.99
N LYS A 205 5.00 -2.29 -14.62
CA LYS A 205 4.52 -1.09 -15.31
C LYS A 205 5.03 -1.02 -16.76
N HIS A 206 6.16 -1.67 -17.07
CA HIS A 206 6.73 -1.79 -18.41
C HIS A 206 6.23 -3.07 -19.07
N LYS A 207 5.74 -2.98 -20.32
CA LYS A 207 5.13 -4.12 -21.03
C LYS A 207 6.15 -5.22 -21.32
N GLU A 208 7.39 -4.84 -21.58
CA GLU A 208 8.51 -5.75 -21.81
C GLU A 208 8.72 -6.67 -20.61
N ASN A 209 8.68 -6.09 -19.40
CA ASN A 209 8.79 -6.86 -18.16
C ASN A 209 7.59 -7.79 -17.92
N GLN A 210 6.40 -7.46 -18.44
CA GLN A 210 5.23 -8.35 -18.35
C GLN A 210 5.45 -9.61 -19.19
N VAL A 211 6.03 -9.49 -20.38
CA VAL A 211 6.36 -10.63 -21.24
C VAL A 211 7.37 -11.55 -20.55
N LEU A 212 8.43 -10.99 -19.98
CA LEU A 212 9.46 -11.76 -19.26
C LEU A 212 8.93 -12.41 -17.99
N PHE A 213 8.09 -11.69 -17.25
CA PHE A 213 7.43 -12.25 -16.09
C PHE A 213 6.53 -13.43 -16.47
N LYS A 214 5.71 -13.27 -17.53
CA LYS A 214 4.85 -14.34 -18.04
C LYS A 214 5.64 -15.57 -18.43
N GLN A 215 6.70 -15.41 -19.22
CA GLN A 215 7.56 -16.51 -19.67
C GLN A 215 8.19 -17.26 -18.51
N GLY A 216 8.72 -16.55 -17.51
CA GLY A 216 9.32 -17.21 -16.33
C GLY A 216 8.28 -17.90 -15.45
N LEU A 217 7.09 -17.32 -15.29
CA LEU A 217 5.99 -17.96 -14.57
C LEU A 217 5.50 -19.23 -15.28
N GLU A 218 5.33 -19.18 -16.60
CA GLU A 218 4.99 -20.36 -17.42
C GLU A 218 6.08 -21.43 -17.36
N HIS A 219 7.36 -21.02 -17.41
CA HIS A 219 8.48 -21.93 -17.29
C HIS A 219 8.52 -22.60 -15.91
N LEU A 220 8.25 -21.86 -14.83
CA LEU A 220 8.15 -22.41 -13.48
C LEU A 220 7.00 -23.41 -13.37
N ILE A 221 5.80 -23.06 -13.85
CA ILE A 221 4.60 -23.93 -13.78
C ILE A 221 4.78 -25.20 -14.61
N SER A 222 5.49 -25.14 -15.74
CA SER A 222 5.68 -26.28 -16.64
C SER A 222 6.80 -27.22 -16.19
N ASN A 223 7.90 -26.70 -15.64
CA ASN A 223 9.05 -27.52 -15.24
C ASN A 223 8.96 -28.04 -13.81
N LYS A 224 8.21 -27.36 -12.95
CA LYS A 224 8.01 -27.74 -11.56
C LYS A 224 6.51 -27.93 -11.36
N SER A 225 6.10 -29.02 -10.72
CA SER A 225 4.68 -29.33 -10.45
C SER A 225 4.09 -28.43 -9.36
N ILE A 226 4.22 -27.11 -9.52
CA ILE A 226 3.82 -26.08 -8.56
C ILE A 226 2.39 -25.66 -8.86
N LYS A 227 1.56 -25.71 -7.82
CA LYS A 227 0.15 -25.33 -7.89
C LYS A 227 -0.19 -24.16 -6.96
N LYS A 228 0.66 -23.83 -6.00
CA LYS A 228 0.39 -22.81 -4.97
C LYS A 228 1.37 -21.64 -5.08
N PHE A 229 0.83 -20.43 -5.28
CA PHE A 229 1.64 -19.22 -5.47
C PHE A 229 1.23 -18.11 -4.51
N ILE A 230 2.23 -17.44 -3.95
CA ILE A 230 2.09 -16.19 -3.21
C ILE A 230 2.59 -15.05 -4.07
N PHE A 231 1.74 -14.08 -4.34
CA PHE A 231 2.11 -12.85 -5.03
C PHE A 231 2.20 -11.71 -4.02
N TYR A 232 3.41 -11.25 -3.72
CA TYR A 232 3.62 -10.11 -2.82
C TYR A 232 3.62 -8.81 -3.63
N GLY A 233 2.52 -8.05 -3.52
CA GLY A 233 2.27 -6.85 -4.32
C GLY A 233 0.84 -6.84 -4.87
N SER A 234 0.66 -6.28 -6.06
CA SER A 234 -0.63 -6.20 -6.75
C SER A 234 -0.51 -6.88 -8.09
N GLY A 235 -1.16 -8.03 -8.25
CA GLY A 235 -1.30 -8.79 -9.48
C GLY A 235 -2.42 -8.28 -10.41
N ASN A 236 -2.97 -7.08 -10.17
CA ASN A 236 -3.96 -6.45 -11.05
C ASN A 236 -3.35 -5.97 -12.38
N TYR A 237 -2.91 -6.92 -13.20
CA TYR A 237 -2.41 -6.77 -14.56
C TYR A 237 -3.17 -7.72 -15.47
N ASP A 238 -3.55 -7.27 -16.67
CA ASP A 238 -4.40 -8.06 -17.56
C ASP A 238 -3.78 -9.42 -17.92
N PHE A 239 -2.47 -9.47 -18.16
CA PHE A 239 -1.76 -10.70 -18.50
C PHE A 239 -1.73 -11.73 -17.34
N LEU A 240 -1.93 -11.30 -16.09
CA LEU A 240 -1.98 -12.22 -14.95
C LEU A 240 -3.36 -12.87 -14.77
N LYS A 241 -4.41 -12.32 -15.39
CA LYS A 241 -5.79 -12.81 -15.23
C LYS A 241 -5.94 -14.28 -15.62
N GLU A 242 -5.24 -14.73 -16.66
CA GLU A 242 -5.30 -16.13 -17.08
C GLU A 242 -4.74 -17.09 -16.01
N PHE A 243 -3.73 -16.67 -15.25
CA PHE A 243 -3.17 -17.45 -14.15
C PHE A 243 -4.11 -17.47 -12.94
N PHE A 244 -4.70 -16.32 -12.59
CA PHE A 244 -5.70 -16.25 -11.52
C PHE A 244 -6.97 -17.05 -11.82
N ASN A 245 -7.35 -17.16 -13.10
CA ASN A 245 -8.54 -17.89 -13.53
C ASN A 245 -8.26 -19.38 -13.79
N ASN A 246 -7.01 -19.83 -13.70
CA ASN A 246 -6.66 -21.23 -13.93
C ASN A 246 -7.08 -22.08 -12.72
N PRO A 247 -8.02 -23.03 -12.86
CA PRO A 247 -8.54 -23.82 -11.74
C PRO A 247 -7.49 -24.76 -11.12
N ASN A 248 -6.37 -25.01 -11.80
CA ASN A 248 -5.29 -25.84 -11.29
C ASN A 248 -4.29 -25.06 -10.42
N LEU A 249 -4.41 -23.73 -10.36
CA LEU A 249 -3.53 -22.85 -9.60
C LEU A 249 -4.29 -22.22 -8.43
N GLU A 250 -3.69 -22.25 -7.25
CA GLU A 250 -4.12 -21.48 -6.09
C GLU A 250 -3.15 -20.32 -5.89
N ILE A 251 -3.58 -19.10 -6.25
CA ILE A 251 -2.76 -17.88 -6.14
C ILE A 251 -3.34 -16.98 -5.07
N ARG A 252 -2.53 -16.58 -4.08
CA ARG A 252 -2.92 -15.59 -3.06
C ARG A 252 -2.06 -14.34 -3.11
N GLU A 253 -2.73 -13.20 -3.11
CA GLU A 253 -2.08 -11.89 -3.10
C GLU A 253 -1.89 -11.37 -1.68
N TYR A 254 -0.73 -10.79 -1.40
CA TYR A 254 -0.41 -10.11 -0.14
C TYR A 254 -0.03 -8.66 -0.42
N GLU A 255 -0.82 -7.73 0.12
CA GLU A 255 -0.62 -6.31 -0.14
C GLU A 255 0.66 -5.77 0.51
N CYS A 256 1.57 -5.25 -0.31
CA CYS A 256 2.72 -4.48 0.17
C CYS A 256 2.33 -3.07 0.65
N ARG A 257 3.18 -2.40 1.46
CA ARG A 257 2.95 -1.03 1.94
C ARG A 257 2.62 -0.03 0.84
N THR A 258 3.35 -0.11 -0.28
CA THR A 258 3.18 0.78 -1.44
C THR A 258 1.79 0.66 -2.02
N TYR A 259 1.29 -0.57 -2.19
CA TYR A 259 -0.05 -0.80 -2.69
C TYR A 259 -1.13 -0.35 -1.69
N ARG A 260 -0.95 -0.62 -0.38
CA ARG A 260 -1.84 -0.10 0.67
C ARG A 260 -1.94 1.43 0.60
N ALA A 261 -0.81 2.13 0.40
CA ALA A 261 -0.77 3.59 0.28
C ALA A 261 -1.46 4.09 -1.00
N TYR A 262 -1.22 3.43 -2.15
CA TYR A 262 -1.87 3.73 -3.42
C TYR A 262 -3.40 3.56 -3.34
N ARG A 263 -3.87 2.43 -2.81
CA ARG A 263 -5.30 2.16 -2.59
C ARG A 263 -5.95 3.19 -1.67
N ARG A 264 -5.28 3.61 -0.59
CA ARG A 264 -5.77 4.71 0.28
C ARG A 264 -5.92 6.02 -0.49
N LYS A 265 -5.02 6.35 -1.42
CA LYS A 265 -5.15 7.54 -2.29
C LYS A 265 -6.35 7.40 -3.24
N LEU A 266 -6.54 6.24 -3.87
CA LEU A 266 -7.71 5.96 -4.73
C LEU A 266 -9.03 6.07 -3.96
N ASN A 267 -9.10 5.49 -2.76
CA ASN A 267 -10.30 5.54 -1.92
C ASN A 267 -10.58 6.96 -1.39
N LYS A 268 -9.55 7.77 -1.14
CA LYS A 268 -9.72 9.21 -0.84
C LYS A 268 -10.30 9.98 -2.03
N LYS A 269 -9.88 9.66 -3.26
CA LYS A 269 -10.47 10.26 -4.48
C LYS A 269 -11.92 9.83 -4.72
N LYS A 270 -12.30 8.61 -4.31
CA LYS A 270 -13.67 8.08 -4.43
C LYS A 270 -14.64 8.54 -3.33
N LYS A 271 -14.16 8.99 -2.16
CA LYS A 271 -15.04 9.51 -1.10
C LYS A 271 -15.62 10.87 -1.51
N LYS A 272 -16.95 10.96 -1.62
CA LYS A 272 -17.69 12.23 -1.77
C LYS A 272 -17.20 13.24 -0.70
N PRO A 273 -17.05 14.53 -1.03
CA PRO A 273 -16.62 15.53 -0.04
C PRO A 273 -17.53 15.48 1.19
N LYS A 274 -16.94 15.52 2.39
CA LYS A 274 -17.70 15.61 3.65
C LYS A 274 -18.64 16.81 3.54
N SER A 275 -19.95 16.58 3.64
CA SER A 275 -20.96 17.65 3.66
C SER A 275 -20.64 18.61 4.82
N HIS A 276 -20.60 19.90 4.51
CA HIS A 276 -20.26 20.99 5.44
C HIS A 276 -21.36 21.31 6.46
N PHE A 277 -22.52 20.66 6.33
CA PHE A 277 -23.65 20.80 7.23
C PHE A 277 -23.46 19.98 8.50
N SER A 278 -23.85 20.56 9.64
CA SER A 278 -23.98 19.84 10.91
C SER A 278 -25.05 18.74 10.80
N LYS A 279 -25.14 17.85 11.80
CA LYS A 279 -26.20 16.83 11.85
C LYS A 279 -27.59 17.48 11.81
N GLU A 280 -27.80 18.51 12.62
CA GLU A 280 -29.05 19.28 12.67
C GLU A 280 -29.39 19.90 11.31
N GLU A 281 -28.42 20.53 10.64
CA GLU A 281 -28.65 21.15 9.33
C GLU A 281 -29.03 20.13 8.25
N ARG A 282 -28.52 18.89 8.33
CA ARG A 282 -28.92 17.81 7.43
C ARG A 282 -30.35 17.36 7.69
N GLU A 283 -30.73 17.21 8.95
CA GLU A 283 -32.11 16.86 9.32
C GLU A 283 -33.09 17.91 8.79
N LEU A 284 -32.75 19.21 8.85
CA LEU A 284 -33.56 20.26 8.23
C LEU A 284 -33.62 20.16 6.70
N ILE A 285 -32.51 19.85 6.04
CA ILE A 285 -32.48 19.68 4.58
C ILE A 285 -33.36 18.49 4.17
N ASP A 286 -33.31 17.39 4.91
CA ASP A 286 -34.12 16.21 4.66
C ASP A 286 -35.61 16.48 4.92
N GLU A 287 -35.95 17.26 5.95
CA GLU A 287 -37.33 17.71 6.21
C GLU A 287 -37.88 18.57 5.06
N VAL A 288 -37.07 19.50 4.52
CA VAL A 288 -37.46 20.34 3.36
C VAL A 288 -37.64 19.47 2.11
N LYS A 289 -36.73 18.52 1.85
CA LYS A 289 -36.88 17.57 0.72
C LYS A 289 -38.13 16.71 0.88
N ALA A 290 -38.42 16.22 2.08
CA ALA A 290 -39.57 15.37 2.37
C ALA A 290 -40.91 16.11 2.18
N ARG A 291 -40.93 17.43 2.41
CA ARG A 291 -42.07 18.31 2.09
C ARG A 291 -42.31 18.49 0.58
N GLY A 292 -41.38 18.07 -0.26
CA GLY A 292 -41.43 18.27 -1.71
C GLY A 292 -40.92 19.63 -2.19
N ASP A 293 -40.32 20.41 -1.29
CA ASP A 293 -39.76 21.72 -1.63
C ASP A 293 -38.47 21.59 -2.45
N LYS A 294 -38.33 22.48 -3.44
CA LYS A 294 -37.15 22.53 -4.29
C LYS A 294 -35.96 23.12 -3.52
N ILE A 295 -35.10 22.23 -3.03
CA ILE A 295 -33.84 22.57 -2.35
C ILE A 295 -32.67 21.82 -2.98
N SER A 296 -31.58 22.53 -3.26
CA SER A 296 -30.33 21.99 -3.80
C SER A 296 -29.28 21.96 -2.68
N GLU A 297 -29.04 20.79 -2.10
CA GLU A 297 -28.09 20.62 -0.98
C GLU A 297 -26.68 21.17 -1.29
N LYS A 298 -26.24 21.12 -2.55
CA LYS A 298 -24.95 21.68 -2.99
C LYS A 298 -24.91 23.22 -3.02
N ASP A 299 -26.08 23.85 -3.05
CA ASP A 299 -26.25 25.31 -3.19
C ASP A 299 -26.77 25.97 -1.92
N VAL A 300 -27.25 25.20 -0.92
CA VAL A 300 -27.59 25.74 0.39
C VAL A 300 -26.38 26.45 1.01
N VAL A 301 -26.55 27.73 1.33
CA VAL A 301 -25.57 28.56 2.05
C VAL A 301 -25.76 28.42 3.55
N PHE A 302 -27.02 28.42 3.99
CA PHE A 302 -27.41 28.03 5.34
C PHE A 302 -28.87 27.59 5.37
N ILE A 303 -29.20 26.82 6.41
CA ILE A 303 -30.56 26.45 6.79
C ILE A 303 -30.70 26.59 8.31
N THR A 304 -31.86 27.01 8.80
CA THR A 304 -32.14 27.13 10.23
C THR A 304 -33.64 27.12 10.50
N LYS A 305 -34.04 27.11 11.78
CA LYS A 305 -35.42 27.37 12.19
C LYS A 305 -35.50 28.82 12.70
N ASP A 306 -36.58 29.51 12.36
CA ASP A 306 -36.91 30.78 12.99
C ASP A 306 -37.43 30.56 14.43
N LYS A 307 -37.74 31.65 15.14
CA LYS A 307 -38.27 31.60 16.50
C LYS A 307 -39.60 30.84 16.66
N ASN A 308 -40.35 30.67 15.58
CA ASN A 308 -41.62 29.95 15.56
C ASN A 308 -41.45 28.48 15.10
N GLY A 309 -40.21 28.04 14.87
CA GLY A 309 -39.90 26.69 14.40
C GLY A 309 -40.01 26.50 12.89
N LYS A 310 -40.34 27.54 12.10
CA LYS A 310 -40.42 27.45 10.64
C LYS A 310 -39.02 27.28 10.07
N ILE A 311 -38.83 26.29 9.18
CA ILE A 311 -37.55 26.10 8.48
C ILE A 311 -37.36 27.21 7.44
N VAL A 312 -36.20 27.84 7.47
CA VAL A 312 -35.80 28.92 6.58
C VAL A 312 -34.41 28.63 6.02
N TRP A 313 -34.22 28.81 4.72
CA TRP A 313 -32.92 28.61 4.08
C TRP A 313 -32.59 29.67 3.03
N LEU A 314 -31.30 29.80 2.76
CA LEU A 314 -30.75 30.62 1.68
C LEU A 314 -29.86 29.75 0.81
N GLU A 315 -30.05 29.81 -0.50
CA GLU A 315 -29.15 29.20 -1.47
C GLU A 315 -28.19 30.23 -2.09
N LYS A 316 -27.11 29.76 -2.73
CA LYS A 316 -26.18 30.59 -3.48
C LYS A 316 -26.93 31.43 -4.51
N GLY A 317 -27.90 30.79 -5.17
CA GLY A 317 -28.67 31.39 -6.26
C GLY A 317 -27.79 31.73 -7.47
N HIS A 318 -28.26 32.63 -8.32
CA HIS A 318 -27.60 32.98 -9.56
C HIS A 318 -27.91 34.42 -9.98
N SER A 319 -27.07 34.95 -10.88
CA SER A 319 -27.32 36.23 -11.56
C SER A 319 -28.49 36.10 -12.54
N ALA A 320 -28.97 37.24 -13.04
CA ALA A 320 -29.98 37.27 -14.08
C ALA A 320 -29.43 36.58 -15.35
N SER A 321 -30.27 35.78 -16.00
CA SER A 321 -29.99 35.17 -17.30
C SER A 321 -31.28 35.09 -18.11
N GLU A 322 -31.19 34.82 -19.40
CA GLU A 322 -32.35 34.76 -20.28
C GLU A 322 -33.42 33.80 -19.72
N GLY A 323 -34.63 34.32 -19.49
CA GLY A 323 -35.75 33.57 -18.90
C GLY A 323 -35.65 33.27 -17.40
N LYS A 324 -34.62 33.76 -16.67
CA LYS A 324 -34.44 33.51 -15.23
C LYS A 324 -34.10 34.77 -14.43
N LEU A 325 -34.99 35.13 -13.51
CA LEU A 325 -34.76 36.22 -12.55
C LEU A 325 -33.60 35.86 -11.59
N PRO A 326 -32.78 36.84 -11.18
CA PRO A 326 -31.71 36.62 -10.22
C PRO A 326 -32.27 36.16 -8.87
N SER A 327 -31.56 35.28 -8.17
CA SER A 327 -32.03 34.69 -6.92
C SER A 327 -30.91 34.47 -5.90
N GLY A 328 -31.30 34.20 -4.65
CA GLY A 328 -30.42 33.76 -3.58
C GLY A 328 -29.39 34.80 -3.13
N LEU A 329 -28.29 34.32 -2.55
CA LEU A 329 -27.24 35.20 -2.02
C LEU A 329 -26.57 36.06 -3.11
N VAL A 330 -26.42 35.54 -4.33
CA VAL A 330 -25.88 36.29 -5.47
C VAL A 330 -26.73 37.52 -5.76
N HIS A 331 -28.05 37.38 -5.80
CA HIS A 331 -28.96 38.51 -5.98
C HIS A 331 -28.84 39.55 -4.86
N ILE A 332 -28.84 39.10 -3.60
CA ILE A 332 -28.73 39.98 -2.42
C ILE A 332 -27.43 40.78 -2.47
N LYS A 333 -26.30 40.13 -2.74
CA LYS A 333 -25.00 40.80 -2.84
C LYS A 333 -24.96 41.78 -3.99
N HIS A 334 -25.44 41.38 -5.17
CA HIS A 334 -25.43 42.25 -6.34
C HIS A 334 -26.24 43.53 -6.11
N ARG A 335 -27.43 43.43 -5.49
CA ARG A 335 -28.33 44.59 -5.30
C ARG A 335 -28.03 45.41 -4.05
N HIS A 336 -27.58 44.79 -2.97
CA HIS A 336 -27.60 45.40 -1.63
C HIS A 336 -26.26 45.36 -0.89
N SER A 337 -25.18 44.85 -1.51
CA SER A 337 -23.85 44.81 -0.87
C SER A 337 -23.39 46.17 -0.33
N SER A 338 -23.55 47.25 -1.11
CA SER A 338 -23.22 48.61 -0.65
C SER A 338 -24.01 48.98 0.61
N GLN A 339 -25.32 48.73 0.62
CA GLN A 339 -26.19 49.04 1.77
C GLN A 339 -25.79 48.26 3.03
N PHE A 340 -25.39 46.99 2.87
CA PHE A 340 -24.84 46.19 3.98
C PHE A 340 -23.51 46.77 4.47
N ASN A 341 -22.63 47.18 3.55
CA ASN A 341 -21.34 47.77 3.88
C ASN A 341 -21.51 49.11 4.64
N ASP A 342 -22.50 49.93 4.28
CA ASP A 342 -22.84 51.18 4.99
C ASP A 342 -23.29 50.94 6.44
N LYS A 343 -23.80 49.73 6.74
CA LYS A 343 -24.12 49.28 8.09
C LYS A 343 -22.99 48.51 8.76
N GLY A 344 -21.79 48.51 8.17
CA GLY A 344 -20.60 47.83 8.69
C GLY A 344 -20.60 46.31 8.50
N ILE A 345 -21.39 45.79 7.55
CA ILE A 345 -21.49 44.36 7.24
C ILE A 345 -20.77 44.09 5.91
N PRO A 346 -19.52 43.55 5.93
CA PRO A 346 -18.81 43.21 4.70
C PRO A 346 -19.46 42.03 3.98
N ASN A 347 -19.22 41.95 2.67
CA ASN A 347 -19.84 40.97 1.76
C ASN A 347 -19.72 39.50 2.19
N ASN A 348 -18.64 39.13 2.87
CA ASN A 348 -18.41 37.77 3.37
C ASN A 348 -19.23 37.45 4.65
N LEU A 349 -19.80 38.45 5.32
CA LEU A 349 -20.60 38.28 6.54
C LEU A 349 -22.12 38.37 6.31
N ILE A 350 -22.57 38.86 5.15
CA ILE A 350 -24.00 39.06 4.84
C ILE A 350 -24.84 37.81 5.17
N SER A 351 -24.44 36.63 4.69
CA SER A 351 -25.21 35.39 4.94
C SER A 351 -25.24 34.99 6.42
N LYS A 352 -24.15 35.21 7.16
CA LYS A 352 -24.09 34.94 8.60
C LYS A 352 -25.01 35.88 9.38
N VAL A 353 -25.04 37.16 9.01
CA VAL A 353 -25.91 38.15 9.67
C VAL A 353 -27.38 37.87 9.35
N ILE A 354 -27.72 37.48 8.12
CA ILE A 354 -29.09 37.07 7.77
C ILE A 354 -29.49 35.83 8.58
N LYS A 355 -28.63 34.79 8.66
CA LYS A 355 -28.90 33.59 9.48
C LYS A 355 -29.16 33.97 10.94
N LYS A 356 -28.31 34.84 11.51
CA LYS A 356 -28.45 35.34 12.88
C LYS A 356 -29.77 36.09 13.06
N ALA A 357 -30.12 36.98 12.13
CA ALA A 357 -31.37 37.74 12.18
C ALA A 357 -32.59 36.80 12.17
N VAL A 358 -32.64 35.83 11.25
CA VAL A 358 -33.75 34.87 11.20
C VAL A 358 -33.85 34.03 12.48
N LYS A 359 -32.72 33.63 13.07
CA LYS A 359 -32.68 32.74 14.25
C LYS A 359 -32.98 33.47 15.56
N GLU A 360 -32.48 34.70 15.73
CA GLU A 360 -32.36 35.35 17.04
C GLU A 360 -33.08 36.70 17.13
N ALA A 361 -33.40 37.36 16.01
CA ALA A 361 -33.85 38.75 16.04
C ALA A 361 -35.33 38.92 16.39
N LYS A 362 -35.62 40.03 17.07
CA LYS A 362 -36.98 40.54 17.24
C LYS A 362 -37.46 41.11 15.91
N ILE A 363 -38.68 40.75 15.50
CA ILE A 363 -39.36 41.41 14.39
C ILE A 363 -39.96 42.71 14.94
N VAL A 364 -39.49 43.85 14.46
CA VAL A 364 -39.88 45.18 14.95
C VAL A 364 -40.93 45.88 14.09
N GLY A 365 -41.18 45.36 12.90
CA GLY A 365 -42.10 45.98 11.96
C GLY A 365 -42.09 45.31 10.59
N THR A 366 -42.72 46.00 9.64
CA THR A 366 -42.78 45.58 8.24
C THR A 366 -42.32 46.69 7.31
N SER A 367 -41.55 46.35 6.28
CA SER A 367 -41.10 47.23 5.22
C SER A 367 -41.77 46.87 3.89
N GLY A 368 -42.17 47.88 3.11
CA GLY A 368 -42.91 47.69 1.87
C GLY A 368 -44.28 47.03 2.09
N LYS A 369 -44.65 46.10 1.21
CA LYS A 369 -45.96 45.43 1.30
C LYS A 369 -46.03 44.39 2.42
N ASN A 370 -45.04 43.48 2.53
CA ASN A 370 -45.07 42.33 3.47
C ASN A 370 -43.67 41.81 3.86
N ARG A 371 -42.66 42.68 4.08
CA ARG A 371 -41.31 42.21 4.48
C ARG A 371 -41.08 42.46 5.96
N ASP A 372 -40.96 41.40 6.75
CA ASP A 372 -40.62 41.53 8.17
C ASP A 372 -39.24 42.16 8.34
N VAL A 373 -39.15 43.09 9.31
CA VAL A 373 -37.92 43.81 9.66
C VAL A 373 -37.37 43.23 10.95
N TYR A 374 -36.19 42.63 10.83
CA TYR A 374 -35.48 41.95 11.90
C TYR A 374 -34.46 42.89 12.53
N GLU A 375 -34.51 43.06 13.84
CA GLU A 375 -33.53 43.81 14.62
C GLU A 375 -32.42 42.88 15.14
N THR A 376 -31.19 43.07 14.66
CA THR A 376 -30.03 42.28 15.10
C THR A 376 -28.85 43.16 15.48
N LYS A 377 -27.93 42.62 16.28
CA LYS A 377 -26.68 43.29 16.65
C LYS A 377 -25.53 42.78 15.80
N VAL A 378 -24.84 43.69 15.13
CA VAL A 378 -23.59 43.45 14.38
C VAL A 378 -22.51 44.35 14.96
N ASN A 379 -21.41 43.76 15.47
CA ASN A 379 -20.29 44.50 16.06
C ASN A 379 -20.74 45.52 17.14
N GLY A 380 -21.70 45.14 17.98
CA GLY A 380 -22.26 46.01 19.04
C GLY A 380 -23.29 47.05 18.56
N ARG A 381 -23.47 47.23 17.25
CA ARG A 381 -24.46 48.17 16.68
C ARG A 381 -25.76 47.46 16.33
N VAL A 382 -26.88 48.11 16.62
CA VAL A 382 -28.21 47.65 16.21
C VAL A 382 -28.38 47.91 14.71
N VAL A 383 -28.79 46.89 13.97
CA VAL A 383 -29.07 46.96 12.53
C VAL A 383 -30.42 46.32 12.26
N HIS A 384 -31.23 46.99 11.45
CA HIS A 384 -32.52 46.51 10.99
C HIS A 384 -32.42 45.98 9.56
N ILE A 385 -32.83 44.73 9.34
CA ILE A 385 -32.75 44.06 8.04
C ILE A 385 -34.15 43.62 7.65
N ALA A 386 -34.64 44.12 6.53
CA ALA A 386 -35.87 43.66 5.92
C ALA A 386 -35.58 42.38 5.11
N ILE A 387 -36.18 41.26 5.52
CA ILE A 387 -35.96 39.95 4.91
C ILE A 387 -37.27 39.45 4.31
N THR A 388 -37.24 39.06 3.03
CA THR A 388 -38.38 38.45 2.34
C THR A 388 -38.21 36.94 2.39
N ILE A 389 -39.04 36.27 3.18
CA ILE A 389 -39.09 34.81 3.29
C ILE A 389 -40.38 34.37 2.59
N SER A 390 -40.26 33.49 1.61
CA SER A 390 -41.43 32.91 0.94
C SER A 390 -42.15 31.89 1.83
N ASP A 391 -43.35 31.47 1.43
CA ASP A 391 -44.19 30.57 2.23
C ASP A 391 -43.48 29.27 2.56
N ASN A 392 -42.73 28.71 1.61
CA ASN A 392 -41.98 27.50 1.84
C ASN A 392 -40.76 27.67 2.77
N GLY A 393 -40.29 28.90 2.99
CA GLY A 393 -39.11 29.17 3.82
C GLY A 393 -37.87 29.62 3.04
N TYR A 394 -37.93 29.67 1.71
CA TYR A 394 -36.81 30.19 0.91
C TYR A 394 -36.67 31.71 1.06
N ILE A 395 -35.47 32.19 1.37
CA ILE A 395 -35.15 33.62 1.41
C ILE A 395 -34.98 34.16 0.00
N VAL A 396 -35.94 35.00 -0.40
CA VAL A 396 -35.99 35.62 -1.74
C VAL A 396 -35.08 36.85 -1.82
N GLY A 397 -34.97 37.60 -0.72
CA GLY A 397 -34.15 38.81 -0.68
C GLY A 397 -33.98 39.36 0.73
N ALA A 398 -32.93 40.15 0.93
CA ALA A 398 -32.64 40.82 2.19
C ALA A 398 -31.91 42.14 1.92
N HIS A 399 -32.26 43.19 2.67
CA HIS A 399 -31.57 44.47 2.61
C HIS A 399 -31.68 45.21 3.96
N PRO A 400 -30.67 45.99 4.36
CA PRO A 400 -30.79 46.87 5.50
C PRO A 400 -31.84 47.96 5.25
N THR A 401 -32.53 48.39 6.31
CA THR A 401 -33.48 49.51 6.25
C THR A 401 -33.35 50.40 7.48
N SER A 402 -33.73 51.67 7.36
CA SER A 402 -33.91 52.61 8.49
C SER A 402 -35.35 53.07 8.64
N THR A 403 -36.27 52.59 7.80
CA THR A 403 -37.69 52.93 7.83
C THR A 403 -38.55 51.67 7.77
N TRP A 404 -39.59 51.62 8.59
CA TRP A 404 -40.57 50.54 8.63
C TRP A 404 -41.88 51.03 9.26
N LYS A 405 -42.96 50.28 9.05
CA LYS A 405 -44.19 50.41 9.83
C LYS A 405 -44.05 49.54 11.07
N GLU A 406 -44.19 50.12 12.25
CA GLU A 406 -44.13 49.37 13.51
C GLU A 406 -45.25 48.34 13.58
N LYS A 407 -44.91 47.18 14.14
CA LYS A 407 -45.89 46.14 14.45
C LYS A 407 -46.50 46.51 15.80
N LYS A 408 -47.80 46.87 15.80
CA LYS A 408 -48.55 47.14 17.03
C LYS A 408 -48.51 45.96 17.99
#